data_AF-R7S3R2-F1
#
_entry.id   AF-R7S3R2-F1
#
_cell.length_a   1.000
_cell.length_b   1.000
_cell.length_c   1.000
_cell.angle_alpha   90.00
_cell.angle_beta   90.00
_cell.angle_gamma   90.00
#
_symmetry.space_group_name_H-M   'P 1'
#
loop_
_entity.id
_entity.type
_entity.pdbx_description
1 polymer ?
#
loop_
_entity_poly.entity_id
_entity_poly.type
_entity_poly.pdbx_seq_one_letter_code
_entity_poly.pdbx_strand_id
1 'polypeptide(L)' 'FNDAPPADVILQSCDSVQFFVCKVILSFASPFFRDMFTLPQSSGSSDVQPDIPVIPMVESSATLDDLL' A
#
# COMPACT_ATOMS: atom_id res chain seq x y z
N PHE A 1 -21.50 1.39 -11.00
CA PHE A 1 -20.09 1.20 -11.38
C PHE A 1 -19.27 1.67 -10.20
N ASN A 2 -18.47 0.78 -9.62
CA ASN A 2 -17.67 1.09 -8.44
C ASN A 2 -16.43 1.88 -8.92
N ASP A 3 -16.51 3.21 -8.96
CA ASP A 3 -15.45 4.12 -9.45
C ASP A 3 -14.23 4.20 -8.52
N ALA A 4 -14.01 3.20 -7.65
CA ALA A 4 -12.79 3.13 -6.86
C ALA A 4 -11.61 2.94 -7.82
N PRO A 5 -10.60 3.82 -7.80
CA PRO A 5 -9.42 3.65 -8.62
C PRO A 5 -8.77 2.29 -8.29
N PRO A 6 -8.28 1.56 -9.30
CA PRO A 6 -7.68 0.25 -9.07
C PRO A 6 -6.47 0.43 -8.13
N ALA A 7 -6.56 -0.13 -6.93
CA ALA A 7 -5.43 -0.14 -6.01
C ALA A 7 -4.30 -0.99 -6.60
N ASP A 8 -3.09 -0.48 -6.52
CA ASP A 8 -1.87 -1.07 -7.08
C ASP A 8 -0.81 -1.36 -5.99
N VAL A 9 -1.15 -1.08 -4.72
CA VAL A 9 -0.42 -1.50 -3.52
C VAL A 9 -1.37 -1.62 -2.34
N ILE A 10 -1.05 -2.54 -1.42
CA ILE A 10 -1.72 -2.68 -0.13
C ILE A 10 -0.74 -2.24 0.95
N LEU A 11 -1.13 -1.25 1.77
CA LEU A 11 -0.44 -0.96 3.02
C LEU A 11 -1.10 -1.77 4.13
N GLN A 12 -0.33 -2.62 4.82
CA GLN A 12 -0.84 -3.39 5.95
C GLN A 12 -0.35 -2.77 7.24
N SER A 13 -1.27 -2.30 8.09
CA SER A 13 -0.94 -1.76 9.40
C SER A 13 -0.44 -2.85 10.37
N CYS A 14 0.16 -2.43 11.49
CA CYS A 14 0.66 -3.36 12.51
C CYS A 14 -0.46 -4.17 13.21
N ASP A 15 -1.70 -3.67 13.20
CA ASP A 15 -2.91 -4.36 13.65
C ASP A 15 -3.61 -5.13 12.51
N SER A 16 -2.89 -5.41 11.41
CA SER A 16 -3.29 -6.28 10.29
C SER A 16 -4.44 -5.77 9.41
N VAL A 17 -4.79 -4.48 9.50
CA VAL A 17 -5.76 -3.84 8.61
C VAL A 17 -5.08 -3.53 7.27
N GLN A 18 -5.78 -3.79 6.17
CA GLN A 18 -5.26 -3.63 4.81
C GLN A 18 -5.90 -2.41 4.14
N PHE A 19 -5.06 -1.48 3.69
CA PHE A 19 -5.45 -0.28 2.97
C PHE A 19 -5.08 -0.43 1.49
N PHE A 20 -6.09 -0.43 0.64
CA PHE A 20 -5.95 -0.54 -0.81
C PHE A 20 -5.74 0.85 -1.39
N VAL A 21 -4.52 1.18 -1.80
CA VAL A 21 -4.15 2.54 -2.18
C VAL A 21 -3.50 2.58 -3.57
N CYS A 22 -3.42 3.78 -4.13
CA CYS A 22 -2.80 4.04 -5.43
C CYS A 22 -1.42 4.67 -5.25
N LYS A 23 -0.36 4.01 -5.71
CA LYS A 23 1.04 4.47 -5.61
C LYS A 23 1.22 5.86 -6.20
N VAL A 24 0.58 6.15 -7.33
CA VAL A 24 0.69 7.47 -7.99
C VAL A 24 0.19 8.61 -7.09
N ILE A 25 -0.93 8.41 -6.41
CA ILE A 25 -1.52 9.45 -5.55
C ILE A 25 -0.63 9.67 -4.33
N LEU A 26 -0.23 8.59 -3.65
CA LEU A 26 0.64 8.68 -2.47
C LEU A 26 2.05 9.20 -2.79
N SER A 27 2.61 8.83 -3.94
CA SER A 27 3.90 9.35 -4.40
C SER A 27 3.85 10.85 -4.71
N PHE A 28 2.70 11.33 -5.18
CA PHE A 28 2.49 12.75 -5.44
C PHE A 28 2.28 13.53 -4.14
N ALA A 29 1.51 12.98 -3.20
CA ALA A 29 1.22 13.61 -1.91
C ALA A 29 2.41 13.59 -0.93
N SER A 30 3.27 12.57 -1.02
CA SER A 30 4.37 12.35 -0.06
C SER A 30 5.65 11.89 -0.75
N PRO A 31 6.73 12.68 -0.67
CA PRO A 31 8.06 12.25 -1.12
C PRO A 31 8.52 10.95 -0.45
N PHE A 32 8.11 10.72 0.80
CA PHE A 32 8.43 9.48 1.51
C PHE A 32 7.85 8.25 0.79
N PHE A 33 6.55 8.27 0.45
CA PHE A 33 5.94 7.16 -0.26
C PHE A 33 6.53 7.00 -1.67
N ARG A 34 6.84 8.11 -2.35
CA ARG A 34 7.54 8.07 -3.65
C ARG A 34 8.83 7.28 -3.55
N ASP A 35 9.68 7.61 -2.57
CA ASP A 35 10.99 6.98 -2.41
C ASP A 35 10.83 5.52 -1.92
N MET A 36 9.91 5.26 -0.99
CA MET A 36 9.60 3.91 -0.48
C MET A 36 9.19 2.94 -1.58
N PHE A 37 8.35 3.37 -2.54
CA PHE A 37 7.91 2.50 -3.64
C PHE A 37 9.01 2.18 -4.66
N THR A 38 10.15 2.88 -4.64
CA THR A 38 11.32 2.54 -5.47
C THR A 38 12.18 1.43 -4.86
N LEU A 39 12.00 1.13 -3.57
CA LEU A 39 12.78 0.11 -2.89
C LEU A 39 12.35 -1.29 -3.36
N PRO A 40 13.31 -2.22 -3.56
CA PRO A 40 12.97 -3.60 -3.88
C PRO A 40 12.15 -4.22 -2.75
N GLN A 41 10.88 -4.46 -3.01
CA GLN A 41 10.01 -5.19 -2.09
C GLN A 41 10.32 -6.68 -2.25
N SER A 42 10.57 -7.39 -1.14
CA SER A 42 10.73 -8.84 -1.15
C SER A 42 9.44 -9.46 -1.68
N SER A 43 9.44 -9.91 -2.94
CA SER A 43 8.30 -10.59 -3.53
C SER A 43 8.09 -11.90 -2.78
N GLY A 44 7.11 -11.94 -1.88
CA GLY A 44 6.65 -13.18 -1.29
C GLY A 44 6.09 -14.06 -2.40
N SER A 45 6.84 -15.09 -2.79
CA SER A 45 6.44 -16.05 -3.81
C SER A 45 5.14 -16.75 -3.39
N SER A 46 4.03 -16.41 -4.02
CA SER A 46 2.81 -17.21 -3.99
C SER A 46 2.20 -17.20 -5.39
N ASP A 47 2.42 -18.31 -6.10
CA ASP A 47 2.14 -18.56 -7.51
C ASP A 47 0.64 -18.48 -7.93
N VAL A 48 -0.24 -17.83 -7.16
CA VAL A 48 -1.70 -17.87 -7.40
C VAL A 48 -2.43 -16.59 -6.98
N GLN A 49 -2.18 -15.44 -7.63
CA GLN A 49 -3.16 -14.39 -8.01
C GLN A 49 -2.42 -13.15 -8.55
N PRO A 50 -3.09 -12.18 -9.20
CA PRO A 50 -2.43 -10.93 -9.60
C PRO A 50 -1.98 -10.17 -8.35
N ASP A 51 -0.71 -10.37 -7.96
CA ASP A 51 -0.08 -9.97 -6.71
C ASP A 51 0.02 -8.44 -6.58
N ILE A 52 -1.01 -7.80 -6.02
CA ILE A 52 -0.87 -6.43 -5.52
C ILE A 52 0.14 -6.51 -4.34
N PRO A 53 1.28 -5.81 -4.40
CA PRO A 53 2.29 -5.89 -3.37
C PRO A 53 1.73 -5.41 -2.02
N VAL A 54 1.95 -6.21 -0.98
CA VAL A 54 1.60 -5.85 0.40
C VAL A 54 2.85 -5.33 1.09
N ILE A 55 2.78 -4.10 1.60
CA ILE A 55 3.87 -3.48 2.35
C ILE A 55 3.46 -3.38 3.82
N PRO A 56 4.15 -4.09 4.72
CA PRO A 56 3.89 -3.96 6.15
C PRO A 56 4.35 -2.59 6.65
N MET A 57 3.49 -1.95 7.43
CA MET A 57 3.69 -0.66 8.09
C MET A 57 3.77 -0.88 9.60
N VAL A 58 4.52 -0.01 10.28
CA VAL A 58 4.64 -0.05 11.75
C VAL A 58 3.50 0.73 12.42
N GLU A 59 2.87 1.62 11.66
CA GLU A 59 1.73 2.42 12.02
C GLU A 59 0.47 1.57 12.23
N SER A 60 -0.40 2.00 13.14
CA SER A 60 -1.70 1.37 13.37
C SER A 60 -2.72 1.76 12.30
N SER A 61 -3.81 1.01 12.20
CA SER A 61 -4.92 1.33 11.30
C SER A 61 -5.45 2.75 11.52
N ALA A 62 -5.63 3.18 12.77
CA ALA A 62 -6.09 4.53 13.08
C ALA A 62 -5.13 5.62 12.56
N THR A 63 -3.81 5.42 12.69
CA THR A 63 -2.82 6.37 12.17
C THR A 63 -2.80 6.41 10.64
N LEU A 64 -2.98 5.26 9.98
CA LEU A 64 -3.06 5.22 8.52
C LEU A 64 -4.38 5.80 7.99
N ASP A 65 -5.49 5.62 8.69
CA ASP A 65 -6.80 6.18 8.32
C ASP A 65 -6.81 7.72 8.39
N ASP A 66 -6.11 8.31 9.37
CA ASP A 66 -5.92 9.76 9.45
C ASP A 66 -4.99 10.32 8.35
N LEU A 67 -4.13 9.49 7.77
CA LEU A 67 -3.11 9.87 6.79
C LEU A 67 -3.58 9.74 5.33
N LEU A 68 -4.43 8.76 5.05
CA LEU A 68 -4.85 8.33 3.70
C LEU A 68 -6.14 9.02 3.24
#